data_AF-A0A3D6DS62-F1
#
_entry.id   AF-A0A3D6DS62-F1
#
_cell.length_a   1.000
_cell.length_b   1.000
_cell.length_c   1.000
_cell.angle_alpha   90.00
_cell.angle_beta   90.00
_cell.angle_gamma   90.00
#
_symmetry.space_group_name_H-M   'P 1'
#
loop_
_entity.id
_entity.type
_entity.pdbx_description
1 polymer ?
#
loop_
_entity_poly.entity_id
_entity_poly.type
_entity_poly.pdbx_seq_one_letter_code
_entity_poly.pdbx_strand_id
1 'polypeptide(L)'
;MPERPPAALASADADALAPPAAMIPVPLWPCAVYDQARLLVFGVPLPPDTPRERARLQLRRVLRAVLAARLALAPEQLMLPRQPGRRPRLAPPHDGIGLSLAHAPGLSLLAIHLDGPVGIDLLRTAALPADWQQLARDYLGPARTRQLAALPPEHAAPAFAGHWVALEALLKCHGQPLAEWRDETERRLAACVLRPLALPGDWLGSVVLPGSGGFG
;
A
#
# COMPACT_ATOMS: atom_id res chain seq x y z
N MET A 1 -28.43 6.23 55.20
CA MET A 1 -27.53 7.04 54.35
C MET A 1 -26.80 6.08 53.43
N PRO A 2 -27.18 5.98 52.14
CA PRO A 2 -26.56 5.04 51.22
C PRO A 2 -25.31 5.66 50.58
N GLU A 3 -24.19 4.94 50.63
CA GLU A 3 -22.97 5.30 49.90
C GLU A 3 -23.17 5.06 48.40
N ARG A 4 -22.81 6.08 47.62
CA ARG A 4 -22.91 6.14 46.16
C ARG A 4 -21.71 5.38 45.58
N PRO A 5 -21.89 4.38 44.70
CA PRO A 5 -20.74 3.72 44.07
C PRO A 5 -20.01 4.70 43.13
N PRO A 6 -18.67 4.58 42.99
CA PRO A 6 -17.90 5.44 42.10
C PRO A 6 -18.31 5.21 40.64
N ALA A 7 -18.39 6.32 39.92
CA ALA A 7 -18.87 6.42 38.55
C ALA A 7 -18.14 5.44 37.62
N ALA A 8 -18.93 4.78 36.78
CA ALA A 8 -18.48 3.92 35.70
C ALA A 8 -17.38 4.61 34.89
N LEU A 9 -16.32 3.85 34.63
CA LEU A 9 -15.33 4.12 33.59
C LEU A 9 -16.06 4.55 32.32
N ALA A 10 -15.85 5.81 31.94
CA ALA A 10 -16.30 6.36 30.68
C ALA A 10 -15.87 5.40 29.57
N SER A 11 -16.84 4.97 28.77
CA SER A 11 -16.60 4.20 27.56
C SER A 11 -15.52 4.91 26.77
N ALA A 12 -14.37 4.26 26.62
CA ALA A 12 -13.43 4.63 25.58
C ALA A 12 -14.21 4.55 24.29
N ASP A 13 -14.47 5.72 23.69
CA ASP A 13 -14.97 5.83 22.34
C ASP A 13 -14.08 4.95 21.48
N ALA A 14 -14.64 3.82 21.08
CA ALA A 14 -14.19 3.02 19.97
C ALA A 14 -14.26 3.98 18.79
N ASP A 15 -13.16 4.71 18.58
CA ASP A 15 -12.99 5.58 17.44
C ASP A 15 -13.32 4.73 16.23
N ALA A 16 -14.49 5.04 15.67
CA ALA A 16 -15.26 4.10 14.90
C ALA A 16 -14.36 3.60 13.79
N LEU A 17 -14.11 2.29 13.79
CA LEU A 17 -13.54 1.58 12.66
C LEU A 17 -14.42 1.97 11.48
N ALA A 18 -13.96 2.94 10.68
CA ALA A 18 -14.65 3.38 9.49
C ALA A 18 -15.07 2.10 8.75
N PRO A 19 -16.32 2.00 8.25
CA PRO A 19 -16.78 0.78 7.61
C PRO A 19 -15.69 0.34 6.64
N PRO A 20 -15.22 -0.93 6.68
CA PRO A 20 -14.02 -1.33 5.97
C PRO A 20 -14.19 -0.86 4.54
N ALA A 21 -13.34 0.10 4.12
CA ALA A 21 -13.41 0.59 2.76
C ALA A 21 -13.34 -0.64 1.89
N ALA A 22 -14.33 -0.83 1.00
CA ALA A 22 -14.50 -2.09 0.28
C ALA A 22 -13.14 -2.57 -0.22
N MET A 23 -12.77 -3.83 -0.02
CA MET A 23 -11.45 -4.27 -0.46
C MET A 23 -11.39 -4.23 -1.99
N ILE A 24 -10.23 -3.85 -2.57
CA ILE A 24 -10.05 -3.91 -4.02
C ILE A 24 -9.63 -5.33 -4.40
N PRO A 25 -10.35 -6.02 -5.31
CA PRO A 25 -9.92 -7.32 -5.79
C PRO A 25 -8.62 -7.19 -6.58
N VAL A 26 -7.74 -8.17 -6.42
CA VAL A 26 -6.44 -8.22 -7.13
C VAL A 26 -6.43 -9.42 -8.07
N PRO A 27 -6.99 -9.28 -9.29
CA PRO A 27 -6.88 -10.33 -10.28
C PRO A 27 -5.42 -10.53 -10.70
N LEU A 28 -5.11 -11.73 -11.20
CA LEU A 28 -3.78 -12.08 -11.66
C LEU A 28 -3.64 -11.85 -13.17
N TRP A 29 -2.58 -11.15 -13.55
CA TRP A 29 -2.15 -11.01 -14.94
C TRP A 29 -1.61 -12.35 -15.47
N PRO A 30 -1.82 -12.72 -16.76
CA PRO A 30 -2.44 -11.93 -17.83
C PRO A 30 -3.96 -12.04 -17.96
N CYS A 31 -4.63 -12.75 -17.05
CA CYS A 31 -6.04 -13.07 -17.20
C CYS A 31 -6.95 -11.85 -17.00
N ALA A 32 -6.67 -11.02 -16.00
CA ALA A 32 -7.50 -9.86 -15.71
C ALA A 32 -6.74 -8.75 -14.97
N VAL A 33 -7.32 -7.56 -15.00
CA VAL A 33 -6.87 -6.36 -14.28
C VAL A 33 -8.11 -5.73 -13.64
N TYR A 34 -8.04 -5.38 -12.35
CA TYR A 34 -9.06 -4.52 -11.76
C TYR A 34 -8.94 -3.15 -12.41
N ASP A 35 -10.05 -2.61 -12.88
CA ASP A 35 -10.08 -1.36 -13.63
C ASP A 35 -11.34 -0.57 -13.27
N GLN A 36 -11.22 0.31 -12.30
CA GLN A 36 -12.32 1.18 -11.89
C GLN A 36 -11.78 2.53 -11.43
N ALA A 37 -12.57 3.59 -11.62
CA ALA A 37 -12.24 4.94 -11.16
C ALA A 37 -10.81 5.37 -11.54
N ARG A 38 -10.38 5.03 -12.76
CA ARG A 38 -9.06 5.40 -13.32
C ARG A 38 -7.86 4.82 -12.55
N LEU A 39 -8.13 3.81 -11.71
CA LEU A 39 -7.15 2.99 -11.01
C LEU A 39 -7.17 1.57 -11.58
N LEU A 40 -6.00 1.11 -12.01
CA LEU A 40 -5.77 -0.28 -12.34
C LEU A 40 -4.96 -0.95 -11.24
N VAL A 41 -5.38 -2.15 -10.81
CA VAL A 41 -4.65 -2.98 -9.83
C VAL A 41 -4.63 -4.43 -10.27
N PHE A 42 -3.48 -5.07 -10.17
CA PHE A 42 -3.34 -6.49 -10.49
C PHE A 42 -2.07 -7.10 -9.88
N GLY A 43 -2.11 -8.42 -9.72
CA GLY A 43 -1.00 -9.24 -9.26
C GLY A 43 -0.25 -9.90 -10.41
N VAL A 44 1.05 -10.10 -10.23
CA VAL A 44 1.91 -10.90 -11.10
C VAL A 44 2.58 -11.97 -10.23
N PRO A 45 2.13 -13.22 -10.30
CA PRO A 45 2.78 -14.31 -9.57
C PRO A 45 4.17 -14.55 -10.16
N LEU A 46 5.16 -14.72 -9.28
CA LEU A 46 6.55 -15.02 -9.65
C LEU A 46 7.05 -16.14 -8.75
N PRO A 47 7.92 -17.06 -9.23
CA PRO A 47 8.59 -18.01 -8.36
C PRO A 47 9.26 -17.29 -7.17
N PRO A 48 9.13 -17.79 -5.92
CA PRO A 48 9.68 -17.12 -4.72
C PRO A 48 11.18 -16.84 -4.76
N ASP A 49 11.92 -17.67 -5.50
CA ASP A 49 13.36 -17.59 -5.72
C ASP A 49 13.76 -16.66 -6.88
N THR A 50 12.79 -15.99 -7.52
CA THR A 50 13.07 -15.07 -8.62
C THR A 50 13.99 -13.93 -8.15
N PRO A 51 15.19 -13.76 -8.75
CA PRO A 51 16.08 -12.67 -8.38
C PRO A 51 15.41 -11.31 -8.56
N ARG A 52 15.64 -10.38 -7.62
CA ARG A 52 15.01 -9.04 -7.62
C ARG A 52 15.12 -8.31 -8.95
N GLU A 53 16.28 -8.39 -9.62
CA GLU A 53 16.46 -7.75 -10.93
C GLU A 53 15.59 -8.39 -12.03
N ARG A 54 15.45 -9.71 -12.02
CA ARG A 54 14.57 -10.43 -12.95
C ARG A 54 13.11 -10.10 -12.70
N ALA A 55 12.68 -10.06 -11.44
CA ALA A 55 11.34 -9.63 -11.06
C ALA A 55 11.05 -8.21 -11.56
N ARG A 56 11.97 -7.26 -11.34
CA ARG A 56 11.85 -5.88 -11.84
C ARG A 56 11.72 -5.80 -13.36
N LEU A 57 12.54 -6.55 -14.09
CA LEU A 57 12.47 -6.60 -15.56
C LEU A 57 11.12 -7.15 -16.04
N GLN A 58 10.63 -8.22 -15.43
CA GLN A 58 9.34 -8.81 -15.76
C GLN A 58 8.19 -7.85 -15.47
N LEU A 59 8.19 -7.20 -14.30
CA LEU A 59 7.16 -6.21 -13.96
C LEU A 59 7.16 -5.02 -14.91
N ARG A 60 8.34 -4.55 -15.35
CA ARG A 60 8.41 -3.47 -16.35
C ARG A 60 7.86 -3.89 -17.72
N ARG A 61 8.06 -5.14 -18.13
CA ARG A 61 7.47 -5.67 -19.38
C ARG A 61 5.95 -5.74 -19.28
N VAL A 62 5.43 -6.28 -18.17
CA VAL A 62 3.98 -6.36 -17.92
C VAL A 62 3.38 -4.95 -17.85
N LEU A 63 4.01 -4.04 -17.10
CA LEU A 63 3.58 -2.65 -16.97
C LEU A 63 3.49 -1.96 -18.35
N ARG A 64 4.49 -2.15 -19.22
CA ARG A 64 4.47 -1.62 -20.58
C ARG A 64 3.34 -2.21 -21.41
N ALA A 65 3.10 -3.52 -21.34
CA ALA A 65 2.02 -4.17 -22.09
C ALA A 65 0.64 -3.64 -21.67
N VAL A 66 0.40 -3.52 -20.36
CA VAL A 66 -0.86 -2.99 -19.82
C VAL A 66 -1.06 -1.53 -20.20
N LEU A 67 -0.03 -0.70 -20.07
CA LEU A 67 -0.10 0.71 -20.46
C LEU A 67 -0.31 0.88 -21.97
N ALA A 68 0.32 0.04 -22.80
CA ALA A 68 0.19 0.11 -24.26
C ALA A 68 -1.25 -0.16 -24.67
N ALA A 69 -1.83 -1.24 -24.13
CA ALA A 69 -3.23 -1.58 -24.33
C ALA A 69 -4.17 -0.48 -23.80
N ARG A 70 -3.89 0.05 -22.61
CA ARG A 70 -4.72 1.08 -21.97
C ARG A 70 -4.73 2.41 -22.74
N LEU A 71 -3.59 2.81 -23.26
CA LEU A 71 -3.42 4.09 -23.95
C LEU A 71 -3.65 3.97 -25.47
N ALA A 72 -3.96 2.78 -25.96
CA ALA A 72 -4.04 2.47 -27.40
C ALA A 72 -2.77 2.90 -28.16
N LEU A 73 -1.61 2.64 -27.57
CA LEU A 73 -0.29 2.97 -28.11
C LEU A 73 0.51 1.70 -28.43
N ALA A 74 1.42 1.80 -29.40
CA ALA A 74 2.43 0.77 -29.59
C ALA A 74 3.39 0.76 -28.38
N PRO A 75 3.88 -0.41 -27.92
CA PRO A 75 4.81 -0.50 -26.78
C PRO A 75 6.07 0.37 -26.92
N GLU A 76 6.52 0.61 -28.14
CA GLU A 76 7.70 1.41 -28.49
C GLU A 76 7.47 2.92 -28.25
N GLN A 77 6.22 3.37 -28.31
CA GLN A 77 5.83 4.76 -28.02
C GLN A 77 5.84 5.03 -26.51
N LEU A 78 5.85 3.99 -25.67
CA LEU A 78 5.90 4.13 -24.22
C LEU A 78 7.32 4.23 -23.69
N MET A 79 7.74 5.46 -23.44
CA MET A 79 9.01 5.77 -22.78
C MET A 79 8.91 5.59 -21.27
N LEU A 80 9.36 4.44 -20.77
CA LEU A 80 9.62 4.19 -19.34
C LEU A 80 11.14 4.23 -19.07
N PRO A 81 11.75 5.40 -18.79
CA PRO A 81 13.19 5.50 -18.52
C PRO A 81 13.62 4.60 -17.35
N ARG A 82 14.79 3.98 -17.48
CA ARG A 82 15.41 3.20 -16.38
C ARG A 82 16.27 4.15 -15.55
N GLN A 83 15.93 4.28 -14.29
CA GLN A 83 16.73 5.01 -13.31
C GLN A 83 16.98 4.08 -12.13
N PRO A 84 18.25 3.70 -11.88
CA PRO A 84 18.61 2.89 -10.71
C PRO A 84 18.08 3.51 -9.42
N GLY A 85 17.47 2.70 -8.55
CA GLY A 85 16.95 3.16 -7.26
C GLY A 85 15.73 4.08 -7.32
N ARG A 86 15.17 4.36 -8.51
CA ARG A 86 13.97 5.18 -8.67
C ARG A 86 12.78 4.31 -9.07
N ARG A 87 11.58 4.71 -8.61
CA ARG A 87 10.33 4.11 -9.08
C ARG A 87 10.14 4.33 -10.59
N PRO A 88 9.50 3.41 -11.31
CA PRO A 88 9.10 3.62 -12.70
C PRO A 88 8.20 4.86 -12.85
N ARG A 89 8.42 5.58 -13.94
CA ARG A 89 7.61 6.71 -14.40
C ARG A 89 7.54 6.67 -15.93
N LEU A 90 6.49 7.25 -16.48
CA LEU A 90 6.43 7.55 -17.91
C LEU A 90 7.09 8.90 -18.18
N ALA A 91 7.66 9.06 -19.37
CA ALA A 91 8.08 10.36 -19.87
C ALA A 91 6.86 11.16 -20.38
N PRO A 92 6.99 12.48 -20.59
CA PRO A 92 5.98 13.26 -21.29
C PRO A 92 5.59 12.63 -22.64
N PRO A 93 4.31 12.67 -23.04
CA PRO A 93 3.21 13.43 -22.41
C PRO A 93 2.43 12.65 -21.33
N HIS A 94 2.93 11.49 -20.87
CA HIS A 94 2.19 10.60 -19.96
C HIS A 94 2.74 10.60 -18.52
N ASP A 95 3.60 11.55 -18.18
CA ASP A 95 4.26 11.68 -16.87
C ASP A 95 3.29 12.01 -15.72
N GLY A 96 2.06 12.42 -16.03
CA GLY A 96 0.95 12.53 -15.08
C GLY A 96 0.39 11.18 -14.58
N ILE A 97 0.65 10.07 -15.27
CA ILE A 97 0.18 8.74 -14.84
C ILE A 97 1.09 8.22 -13.73
N GLY A 98 0.51 7.95 -12.56
CA GLY A 98 1.22 7.35 -11.43
C GLY A 98 1.37 5.85 -11.59
N LEU A 99 2.56 5.37 -11.26
CA LEU A 99 2.93 3.95 -11.30
C LEU A 99 3.49 3.54 -9.94
N SER A 100 2.99 2.45 -9.39
CA SER A 100 3.49 1.88 -8.15
C SER A 100 3.64 0.38 -8.25
N LEU A 101 4.70 -0.13 -7.61
CA LEU A 101 5.07 -1.54 -7.63
C LEU A 101 5.39 -1.99 -6.22
N ALA A 102 4.98 -3.21 -5.93
CA ALA A 102 5.32 -3.90 -4.70
C ALA A 102 5.73 -5.32 -5.04
N HIS A 103 6.69 -5.85 -4.30
CA HIS A 103 7.22 -7.19 -4.58
C HIS A 103 7.63 -7.86 -3.28
N ALA A 104 7.14 -9.08 -3.12
CA ALA A 104 7.56 -10.01 -2.10
C ALA A 104 7.70 -11.40 -2.74
N PRO A 105 8.47 -12.33 -2.12
CA PRO A 105 8.62 -13.68 -2.66
C PRO A 105 7.26 -14.33 -2.97
N GLY A 106 7.08 -14.76 -4.23
CA GLY A 106 5.84 -15.38 -4.71
C GLY A 106 4.87 -14.45 -5.43
N LEU A 107 4.87 -13.14 -5.12
CA LEU A 107 3.86 -12.21 -5.63
C LEU A 107 4.40 -10.79 -5.79
N SER A 108 4.09 -10.18 -6.93
CA SER A 108 4.25 -8.75 -7.14
C SER A 108 2.92 -8.09 -7.42
N LEU A 109 2.77 -6.84 -7.02
CA LEU A 109 1.61 -6.02 -7.34
C LEU A 109 2.01 -4.84 -8.21
N LEU A 110 1.07 -4.44 -9.07
CA LEU A 110 1.16 -3.26 -9.91
C LEU A 110 -0.10 -2.42 -9.67
N ALA A 111 0.12 -1.12 -9.46
CA ALA A 111 -0.94 -0.12 -9.47
C ALA A 111 -0.62 0.96 -10.51
N ILE A 112 -1.61 1.32 -11.31
CA ILE A 112 -1.55 2.39 -12.30
C ILE A 112 -2.71 3.33 -12.02
N HIS A 113 -2.41 4.60 -11.76
CA HIS A 113 -3.43 5.63 -11.55
C HIS A 113 -3.29 6.66 -12.67
N LEU A 114 -4.34 6.79 -13.49
CA LEU A 114 -4.27 7.60 -14.69
C LEU A 114 -4.27 9.11 -14.42
N ASP A 115 -4.61 9.55 -13.20
CA ASP A 115 -4.76 10.97 -12.85
C ASP A 115 -3.74 11.48 -11.82
N GLY A 116 -2.71 10.71 -11.52
CA GLY A 116 -1.67 11.19 -10.61
C GLY A 116 -1.05 10.11 -9.76
N PRO A 117 -0.47 10.47 -8.60
CA PRO A 117 0.31 9.55 -7.79
C PRO A 117 -0.54 8.40 -7.25
N VAL A 118 0.13 7.27 -7.04
CA VAL A 118 -0.43 6.09 -6.41
C VAL A 118 0.67 5.34 -5.67
N GLY A 119 0.31 4.73 -4.57
CA GLY A 119 1.16 3.86 -3.79
C GLY A 119 0.53 2.49 -3.65
N ILE A 120 1.28 1.41 -3.83
CA ILE A 120 0.81 0.06 -3.52
C ILE A 120 1.87 -0.67 -2.74
N ASP A 121 1.44 -1.47 -1.76
CA ASP A 121 2.33 -2.35 -1.05
C ASP A 121 1.65 -3.66 -0.60
N LEU A 122 2.48 -4.65 -0.26
CA LEU A 122 2.04 -5.94 0.26
C LEU A 122 3.06 -6.56 1.21
N LEU A 123 2.56 -7.42 2.10
CA LEU A 123 3.37 -8.21 3.03
C LEU A 123 2.69 -9.55 3.30
N ARG A 124 3.47 -10.61 3.54
CA ARG A 124 2.94 -11.84 4.18
C ARG A 124 3.07 -11.73 5.68
N THR A 125 1.99 -11.97 6.41
CA THR A 125 2.02 -11.94 7.88
C THR A 125 2.97 -12.98 8.46
N ALA A 126 3.12 -14.15 7.82
CA ALA A 126 4.08 -15.18 8.21
C ALA A 126 5.56 -14.78 8.00
N ALA A 127 5.82 -13.71 7.25
CA ALA A 127 7.17 -13.19 6.98
C ALA A 127 7.53 -11.96 7.82
N LEU A 128 6.74 -11.64 8.85
CA LEU A 128 7.06 -10.56 9.77
C LEU A 128 8.38 -10.83 10.50
N PRO A 129 9.23 -9.80 10.68
CA PRO A 129 10.45 -9.96 11.44
C PRO A 129 10.12 -10.09 12.95
N ALA A 130 11.01 -10.74 13.69
CA ALA A 130 10.80 -11.00 15.12
C ALA A 130 10.73 -9.72 15.97
N ASP A 131 11.32 -8.63 15.49
CA ASP A 131 11.43 -7.33 16.15
C ASP A 131 10.42 -6.30 15.62
N TRP A 132 9.30 -6.74 15.05
CA TRP A 132 8.28 -5.85 14.48
C TRP A 132 7.75 -4.79 15.47
N GLN A 133 7.76 -5.06 16.78
CA GLN A 133 7.37 -4.07 17.79
C GLN A 133 8.34 -2.88 17.85
N GLN A 134 9.63 -3.10 17.57
CA GLN A 134 10.62 -2.02 17.45
C GLN A 134 10.33 -1.18 16.20
N LEU A 135 10.07 -1.85 15.06
CA LEU A 135 9.66 -1.16 13.84
C LEU A 135 8.38 -0.35 14.03
N ALA A 136 7.42 -0.84 14.83
CA ALA A 136 6.21 -0.09 15.16
C ALA A 136 6.54 1.23 15.89
N ARG A 137 7.44 1.17 16.88
CA ARG A 137 7.91 2.36 17.62
C ARG A 137 8.56 3.38 16.71
N ASP A 138 9.47 2.91 15.86
CA ASP A 138 10.35 3.78 15.08
C ASP A 138 9.62 4.41 13.87
N TYR A 139 8.63 3.71 13.30
CA TYR A 139 8.04 4.11 12.01
C TYR A 139 6.52 4.39 12.06
N LEU A 140 5.76 3.74 12.94
CA LEU A 140 4.30 3.94 13.01
C LEU A 140 3.90 5.04 14.01
N GLY A 141 4.81 5.41 14.91
CA GLY A 141 4.59 6.48 15.88
C GLY A 141 3.90 6.03 17.17
N PRO A 142 3.79 6.94 18.15
CA PRO A 142 3.37 6.60 19.51
C PRO A 142 1.91 6.17 19.61
N ALA A 143 0.99 6.79 18.86
CA ALA A 143 -0.42 6.45 18.90
C ALA A 143 -0.67 5.01 18.43
N ARG A 144 -0.16 4.65 17.24
CA ARG A 144 -0.27 3.29 16.69
C ARG A 144 0.46 2.26 17.52
N THR A 145 1.65 2.59 18.03
CA THR A 145 2.39 1.70 18.92
C THR A 145 1.58 1.35 20.18
N ARG A 146 0.93 2.34 20.80
CA ARG A 146 0.07 2.09 21.98
C ARG A 146 -1.15 1.24 21.63
N GLN A 147 -1.78 1.49 20.48
CA GLN A 147 -2.89 0.66 20.01
C GLN A 147 -2.46 -0.80 19.80
N LEU A 148 -1.32 -1.02 19.14
CA LEU A 148 -0.77 -2.36 18.93
C LEU A 148 -0.42 -3.07 20.22
N ALA A 149 0.14 -2.36 21.21
CA ALA A 149 0.48 -2.92 22.51
C ALA A 149 -0.74 -3.29 23.37
N ALA A 150 -1.91 -2.70 23.09
CA ALA A 150 -3.16 -3.02 23.78
C ALA A 150 -3.90 -4.24 23.18
N LEU A 151 -3.48 -4.71 21.99
CA LEU A 151 -4.08 -5.88 21.35
C LEU A 151 -3.52 -7.18 21.95
N PRO A 152 -4.32 -8.26 21.98
CA PRO A 152 -3.80 -9.60 22.22
C PRO A 152 -2.68 -9.94 21.21
N PRO A 153 -1.64 -10.69 21.61
CA PRO A 153 -0.48 -10.98 20.75
C PRO A 153 -0.83 -11.54 19.37
N GLU A 154 -1.86 -12.39 19.29
CA GLU A 154 -2.33 -13.01 18.04
C GLU A 154 -2.99 -12.01 17.06
N HIS A 155 -3.47 -10.88 17.56
CA HIS A 155 -4.07 -9.80 16.76
C HIS A 155 -3.07 -8.67 16.47
N ALA A 156 -2.08 -8.47 17.34
CA ALA A 156 -1.15 -7.36 17.24
C ALA A 156 -0.24 -7.46 16.01
N ALA A 157 0.29 -8.65 15.69
CA ALA A 157 1.17 -8.83 14.53
C ALA A 157 0.44 -8.61 13.17
N PRO A 158 -0.75 -9.19 12.92
CA PRO A 158 -1.54 -8.85 11.73
C PRO A 158 -1.92 -7.37 11.64
N ALA A 159 -2.27 -6.73 12.76
CA ALA A 159 -2.58 -5.31 12.80
C ALA A 159 -1.35 -4.45 12.43
N PHE A 160 -0.17 -4.79 12.98
CA PHE A 160 1.09 -4.15 12.61
C PHE A 160 1.35 -4.28 11.10
N ALA A 161 1.22 -5.49 10.54
CA ALA A 161 1.42 -5.72 9.11
C ALA A 161 0.49 -4.85 8.26
N GLY A 162 -0.78 -4.70 8.65
CA GLY A 162 -1.72 -3.81 7.98
C GLY A 162 -1.26 -2.34 8.02
N HIS A 163 -0.85 -1.84 9.19
CA HIS A 163 -0.33 -0.49 9.33
C HIS A 163 0.97 -0.25 8.57
N TRP A 164 1.86 -1.25 8.56
CA TRP A 164 3.13 -1.22 7.85
C TRP A 164 2.92 -1.08 6.34
N VAL A 165 2.09 -1.97 5.76
CA VAL A 165 1.73 -1.94 4.34
C VAL A 165 1.08 -0.61 3.96
N ALA A 166 0.20 -0.05 4.81
CA ALA A 166 -0.40 1.26 4.57
C ALA A 166 0.65 2.39 4.57
N LEU A 167 1.63 2.35 5.49
CA LEU A 167 2.72 3.31 5.55
C LEU A 167 3.61 3.23 4.30
N GLU A 168 4.05 2.03 3.91
CA GLU A 168 4.90 1.87 2.72
C GLU A 168 4.16 2.27 1.44
N ALA A 169 2.88 1.93 1.32
CA ALA A 169 2.04 2.42 0.22
C ALA A 169 1.95 3.95 0.21
N LEU A 170 1.70 4.60 1.36
CA LEU A 170 1.69 6.07 1.46
C LEU A 170 2.99 6.70 1.00
N LEU A 171 4.13 6.20 1.51
CA LEU A 171 5.45 6.71 1.16
C LEU A 171 5.72 6.55 -0.35
N LYS A 172 5.32 5.42 -0.93
CA LYS A 172 5.38 5.21 -2.38
C LYS A 172 4.49 6.18 -3.15
N CYS A 173 3.27 6.46 -2.68
CA CYS A 173 2.38 7.45 -3.29
C CYS A 173 3.07 8.82 -3.39
N HIS A 174 3.67 9.29 -2.29
CA HIS A 174 4.37 10.58 -2.24
C HIS A 174 5.79 10.56 -2.84
N GLY A 175 6.36 9.38 -3.11
CA GLY A 175 7.76 9.26 -3.58
C GLY A 175 8.81 9.55 -2.55
N GLN A 176 8.52 9.15 -1.32
CA GLN A 176 9.40 9.29 -0.19
C GLN A 176 10.03 7.92 0.14
N PRO A 177 11.29 7.92 0.58
CA PRO A 177 11.87 6.72 1.16
C PRO A 177 11.22 6.43 2.52
N LEU A 178 11.43 5.20 3.01
CA LEU A 178 11.17 4.89 4.41
C LEU A 178 12.02 5.79 5.31
N ALA A 179 11.38 6.39 6.30
CA ALA A 179 11.97 7.26 7.28
C ALA A 179 11.21 7.10 8.59
N GLU A 180 11.91 7.30 9.72
CA GLU A 180 11.30 7.25 11.05
C GLU A 180 10.12 8.22 11.17
N TRP A 181 9.25 7.89 12.13
CA TRP A 181 7.99 8.57 12.34
C TRP A 181 8.19 10.06 12.61
N ARG A 182 7.29 10.85 12.03
CA ARG A 182 7.11 12.29 12.24
C ARG A 182 5.61 12.57 12.21
N ASP A 183 5.15 13.57 12.93
CA ASP A 183 3.71 13.96 12.95
C ASP A 183 3.14 14.18 11.54
N GLU A 184 3.97 14.66 10.62
CA GLU A 184 3.62 14.88 9.22
C GLU A 184 3.22 13.60 8.47
N THR A 185 3.81 12.45 8.82
CA THR A 185 3.48 11.16 8.21
C THR A 185 2.04 10.77 8.51
N GLU A 186 1.58 10.97 9.75
CA GLU A 186 0.23 10.65 10.17
C GLU A 186 -0.80 11.58 9.51
N ARG A 187 -0.53 12.88 9.45
CA ARG A 187 -1.37 13.85 8.74
C ARG A 187 -1.54 13.49 7.26
N ARG A 188 -0.45 13.10 6.58
CA ARG A 188 -0.51 12.68 5.17
C ARG A 188 -1.35 11.44 4.97
N LEU A 189 -1.22 10.46 5.87
CA LEU A 189 -2.01 9.25 5.80
C LEU A 189 -3.51 9.55 5.96
N ALA A 190 -3.87 10.43 6.90
CA ALA A 190 -5.24 10.89 7.09
C ALA A 190 -5.79 11.70 5.90
N ALA A 191 -4.91 12.38 5.16
CA ALA A 191 -5.26 13.13 3.96
C ALA A 191 -5.33 12.26 2.68
N CYS A 192 -5.02 10.97 2.77
CA CYS A 192 -5.04 10.05 1.63
C CYS A 192 -6.23 9.10 1.68
N VAL A 193 -6.59 8.55 0.52
CA VAL A 193 -7.55 7.45 0.42
C VAL A 193 -6.77 6.13 0.48
N LEU A 194 -6.89 5.43 1.61
CA LEU A 194 -6.36 4.08 1.80
C LEU A 194 -7.42 3.05 1.43
N ARG A 195 -7.09 2.10 0.55
CA ARG A 195 -7.93 0.98 0.17
C ARG A 195 -7.20 -0.34 0.41
N PRO A 196 -7.70 -1.22 1.30
CA PRO A 196 -7.16 -2.56 1.45
C PRO A 196 -7.34 -3.39 0.17
N LEU A 197 -6.47 -4.37 -0.05
CA LEU A 197 -6.49 -5.27 -1.20
C LEU A 197 -6.97 -6.67 -0.79
N ALA A 198 -7.88 -7.26 -1.56
CA ALA A 198 -8.29 -8.65 -1.39
C ALA A 198 -7.25 -9.57 -2.04
N LEU A 199 -6.31 -10.02 -1.21
CA LEU A 199 -5.24 -10.95 -1.57
C LEU A 199 -5.52 -12.34 -0.96
N PRO A 200 -5.02 -13.42 -1.58
CA PRO A 200 -5.25 -14.77 -1.08
C PRO A 200 -4.44 -15.06 0.20
N GLY A 201 -4.92 -15.97 1.04
CA GLY A 201 -4.13 -16.53 2.14
C GLY A 201 -3.69 -15.49 3.19
N ASP A 202 -2.40 -15.49 3.52
CA ASP A 202 -1.78 -14.68 4.57
C ASP A 202 -1.22 -13.33 4.08
N TRP A 203 -1.57 -12.96 2.85
CA TRP A 203 -1.15 -11.69 2.25
C TRP A 203 -2.03 -10.54 2.74
N LEU A 204 -1.37 -9.47 3.18
CA LEU A 204 -1.99 -8.17 3.38
C LEU A 204 -1.48 -7.20 2.32
N GLY A 205 -2.35 -6.31 1.86
CA GLY A 205 -2.05 -5.37 0.80
C GLY A 205 -2.86 -4.10 0.95
N SER A 206 -2.32 -2.98 0.48
CA SER A 206 -3.05 -1.73 0.39
C SER A 206 -2.62 -0.92 -0.82
N VAL A 207 -3.56 -0.20 -1.39
CA VAL A 207 -3.30 0.88 -2.34
C VAL A 207 -3.68 2.21 -1.70
N VAL A 208 -2.86 3.22 -1.92
CA VAL A 208 -3.03 4.59 -1.41
C VAL A 208 -3.10 5.53 -2.60
N LEU A 209 -4.13 6.37 -2.60
CA LEU A 209 -4.33 7.47 -3.53
C LEU A 209 -4.31 8.79 -2.74
N PRO A 210 -3.93 9.92 -3.36
CA PRO A 210 -4.12 11.23 -2.73
C PRO A 210 -5.60 11.45 -2.41
N GLY A 211 -5.90 12.16 -1.32
CA GLY A 211 -7.26 12.60 -1.03
C GLY A 211 -7.79 13.57 -2.07
N SER A 212 -9.11 13.72 -2.13
CA SER A 212 -9.79 14.64 -3.07
C SER A 212 -9.51 16.13 -2.80
N GLY A 213 -8.70 16.47 -1.80
CA GLY A 213 -8.20 17.82 -1.55
C GLY A 213 -6.99 18.11 -2.44
N GLY A 214 -7.21 18.98 -3.43
CA GLY A 214 -6.29 19.23 -4.54
C GLY A 214 -4.85 19.59 -4.12
N PHE A 215 -3.91 19.15 -4.95
CA PHE A 215 -2.64 19.86 -5.11
C PHE A 215 -2.96 21.23 -5.72
N GLY A 216 -3.16 22.22 -4.86
CA GLY A 216 -2.99 23.65 -5.19
C GLY A 216 -1.55 24.06 -4.99
#